data_AF-A0A5K8ACM6-F1
#
_entry.id   AF-A0A5K8ACM6-F1
#
_cell.length_a   1.000
_cell.length_b   1.000
_cell.length_c   1.000
_cell.angle_alpha   90.00
_cell.angle_beta   90.00
_cell.angle_gamma   90.00
#
_symmetry.space_group_name_H-M   'P 1'
#
loop_
_entity.id
_entity.type
_entity.pdbx_description
1 polymer ?
#
loop_
_entity_poly.entity_id
_entity_poly.type
_entity_poly.pdbx_seq_one_letter_code
_entity_poly.pdbx_strand_id
1 'polypeptide(L)'
;MYSTEDKIFALLTGHAGDLLNKLQAQNATAYSYSDIYDFKRKDIDEYIKINGIPNECYKKSPSLKDGYYLVSDDKKWSVYYQERNIKFNEKNFKKEQKAIDYLVSLLLRASCTGIDF
;
A
#
# COMPACT_ATOMS: atom_id res chain seq x y z
N MET A 1 3.66 21.91 -3.42
CA MET A 1 4.45 20.94 -2.63
C MET A 1 3.48 19.86 -2.16
N TYR A 2 3.75 18.58 -2.41
CA TYR A 2 2.86 17.49 -2.00
C TYR A 2 2.91 17.32 -0.48
N SER A 3 1.75 17.10 0.15
CA SER A 3 1.66 16.85 1.60
C SER A 3 2.19 15.45 1.95
N THR A 4 2.46 15.21 3.23
CA THR A 4 2.80 13.86 3.74
C THR A 4 1.71 12.85 3.39
N GLU A 5 0.44 13.24 3.50
CA GLU A 5 -0.70 12.39 3.16
C GLU A 5 -0.72 12.02 1.67
N ASP A 6 -0.48 12.99 0.77
CA ASP A 6 -0.41 12.73 -0.68
C ASP A 6 0.69 11.73 -1.03
N LYS A 7 1.85 11.84 -0.36
CA LYS A 7 2.98 10.94 -0.55
C LYS A 7 2.63 9.53 -0.03
N ILE A 8 2.02 9.40 1.16
CA ILE A 8 1.58 8.11 1.71
C ILE A 8 0.53 7.47 0.80
N PHE A 9 -0.43 8.24 0.30
CA PHE A 9 -1.44 7.76 -0.63
C PHE A 9 -0.79 7.20 -1.90
N ALA A 10 0.08 7.98 -2.56
CA ALA A 10 0.78 7.55 -3.77
C ALA A 10 1.62 6.27 -3.54
N LEU A 11 2.23 6.13 -2.36
CA LEU A 11 2.96 4.94 -1.96
C LEU A 11 2.05 3.71 -1.89
N LEU A 12 0.93 3.81 -1.16
CA LEU A 12 -0.01 2.70 -0.96
C LEU A 12 -0.70 2.27 -2.25
N THR A 13 -0.97 3.19 -3.17
CA THR A 13 -1.63 2.91 -4.46
C THR A 13 -0.66 2.44 -5.55
N GLY A 14 0.65 2.31 -5.25
CA GLY A 14 1.65 1.89 -6.23
C GLY A 14 2.05 2.97 -7.24
N HIS A 15 1.74 4.24 -6.97
CA HIS A 15 2.09 5.41 -7.79
C HIS A 15 3.35 6.13 -7.29
N ALA A 16 4.17 5.45 -6.47
CA ALA A 16 5.32 6.06 -5.85
C ALA A 16 6.36 6.57 -6.86
N GLY A 17 6.58 5.81 -7.93
CA GLY A 17 7.49 6.17 -9.03
C GLY A 17 6.97 7.32 -9.89
N ASP A 18 5.66 7.39 -10.12
CA ASP A 18 5.03 8.50 -10.86
C ASP A 18 5.22 9.82 -10.12
N LEU A 19 5.06 9.81 -8.79
CA LEU A 19 5.29 10.98 -7.95
C LEU A 19 6.76 11.42 -7.98
N LEU A 20 7.69 10.47 -7.90
CA LEU A 20 9.13 10.72 -8.04
C LEU A 20 9.47 11.38 -9.38
N ASN A 21 8.98 10.82 -10.48
CA ASN A 21 9.21 11.35 -11.83
C ASN A 21 8.65 12.77 -11.99
N LYS A 22 7.45 13.04 -11.44
CA LYS A 22 6.87 14.40 -11.46
C LYS A 22 7.73 15.40 -10.70
N LEU A 23 8.24 15.02 -9.53
CA LEU A 23 9.07 15.90 -8.70
C LEU A 23 10.44 16.18 -9.34
N GLN A 24 11.04 15.18 -9.99
CA GLN A 24 12.26 15.34 -10.79
C GLN A 24 12.03 16.16 -12.07
N ALA A 25 10.84 16.11 -12.67
CA ALA A 25 10.54 16.94 -13.84
C ALA A 25 10.31 18.41 -13.47
N GLN A 26 9.78 18.67 -12.27
CA GLN A 26 9.51 20.03 -11.77
C GLN A 26 10.74 20.73 -11.20
N ASN A 27 11.74 19.96 -10.77
CA ASN A 27 12.94 20.47 -10.14
C ASN A 27 14.14 19.88 -10.87
N ALA A 28 15.10 20.70 -11.32
CA ALA A 28 16.29 20.24 -12.05
C ALA A 28 17.29 19.40 -11.21
N THR A 29 16.82 18.83 -10.10
CA THR A 29 17.56 18.05 -9.12
C THR A 29 17.11 16.59 -9.19
N ALA A 30 18.06 15.67 -9.16
CA ALA A 30 17.75 14.26 -8.99
C ALA A 30 17.26 14.01 -7.56
N TYR A 31 16.04 13.49 -7.42
CA TYR A 31 15.50 13.01 -6.16
C TYR A 31 15.66 11.49 -6.06
N SER A 32 15.93 10.99 -4.86
CA SER A 32 15.78 9.60 -4.49
C SER A 32 14.46 9.37 -3.74
N TYR A 33 14.07 8.11 -3.53
CA TYR A 33 12.91 7.77 -2.69
C TYR A 33 13.06 8.32 -1.27
N SER A 34 14.26 8.24 -0.67
CA SER A 34 14.52 8.78 0.67
C SER A 34 14.41 10.30 0.77
N ASP A 35 14.57 11.04 -0.34
CA ASP A 35 14.42 12.50 -0.35
C ASP A 35 12.94 12.93 -0.37
N ILE A 36 12.05 12.07 -0.85
CA ILE A 36 10.62 12.38 -1.03
C ILE A 36 9.78 11.80 0.10
N TYR A 37 10.07 10.56 0.49
CA TYR A 37 9.33 9.83 1.51
C TYR A 37 10.06 9.96 2.85
N ASP A 38 9.84 11.10 3.50
CA ASP A 38 10.45 11.51 4.77
C ASP A 38 9.67 11.05 6.01
N PHE A 39 8.70 10.15 5.84
CA PHE A 39 7.85 9.62 6.90
C PHE A 39 8.22 8.20 7.32
N LYS A 40 7.82 7.83 8.52
CA LYS A 40 8.06 6.51 9.14
C LYS A 40 6.81 5.65 9.07
N ARG A 41 6.97 4.36 9.41
CA ARG A 41 5.85 3.42 9.52
C ARG A 41 4.71 3.94 10.41
N LYS A 42 5.04 4.63 11.50
CA LYS A 42 4.05 5.23 12.41
C LYS A 42 3.14 6.24 11.72
N ASP A 43 3.67 7.04 10.79
CA ASP A 43 2.90 8.06 10.06
C ASP A 43 1.91 7.40 9.08
N ILE A 44 2.31 6.26 8.48
CA ILE A 44 1.43 5.43 7.65
C ILE A 44 0.32 4.81 8.51
N ASP A 45 0.66 4.27 9.69
CA ASP A 45 -0.33 3.67 10.58
C ASP A 45 -1.33 4.73 11.09
N GLU A 46 -0.87 5.95 11.38
CA GLU A 46 -1.72 7.08 11.75
C GLU A 46 -2.61 7.53 10.59
N TYR A 47 -2.05 7.65 9.38
CA TYR A 47 -2.81 7.92 8.17
C TYR A 47 -3.93 6.89 7.98
N ILE A 48 -3.65 5.59 8.11
CA ILE A 48 -4.64 4.52 7.94
C ILE A 48 -5.69 4.57 9.04
N LYS A 49 -5.31 4.91 10.27
CA LYS A 49 -6.27 5.02 11.38
C LYS A 49 -7.28 6.13 11.13
N ILE A 50 -6.88 7.23 10.50
CA ILE A 50 -7.73 8.39 10.22
C ILE A 50 -8.52 8.18 8.92
N ASN A 51 -7.86 7.75 7.85
CA ASN A 51 -8.38 7.74 6.49
C ASN A 51 -8.80 6.35 5.98
N GLY A 52 -8.36 5.29 6.64
CA GLY A 52 -8.45 3.91 6.14
C GLY A 52 -7.39 3.60 5.06
N ILE A 53 -7.38 2.36 4.59
CA ILE A 53 -6.62 1.97 3.40
C ILE A 53 -7.39 2.46 2.16
N PRO A 54 -6.75 3.13 1.19
CA PRO A 54 -7.40 3.51 -0.06
C PRO A 54 -8.04 2.30 -0.75
N ASN A 55 -9.30 2.45 -1.19
CA ASN A 55 -10.06 1.34 -1.80
C ASN A 55 -9.45 0.84 -3.11
N GLU A 56 -8.58 1.62 -3.74
CA GLU A 56 -7.89 1.28 -4.98
C GLU A 56 -6.77 0.25 -4.75
N CYS A 57 -6.26 0.17 -3.52
CA CYS A 57 -5.15 -0.71 -3.17
C CYS A 57 -5.57 -2.18 -3.06
N TYR A 58 -6.86 -2.46 -2.85
CA TYR A 58 -7.33 -3.83 -2.57
C TYR A 58 -8.79 -4.05 -2.93
N LYS A 59 -9.16 -5.31 -3.05
CA LYS A 59 -10.54 -5.76 -3.30
C LYS A 59 -11.14 -6.39 -2.05
N LYS A 60 -12.37 -5.99 -1.74
CA LYS A 60 -13.14 -6.50 -0.59
C LYS A 60 -13.87 -7.81 -0.87
N SER A 61 -14.05 -8.13 -2.15
CA SER A 61 -14.73 -9.34 -2.61
C SER A 61 -13.84 -10.13 -3.56
N PRO A 62 -13.88 -11.48 -3.53
CA PRO A 62 -13.18 -12.31 -4.50
C PRO A 62 -13.61 -12.00 -5.92
N SER A 63 -12.65 -11.95 -6.86
CA SER A 63 -12.92 -11.75 -8.29
C SER A 63 -11.80 -12.41 -9.11
N LEU A 64 -11.96 -12.53 -10.43
CA LEU A 64 -10.91 -13.06 -11.33
C LEU A 64 -9.83 -12.01 -11.70
N LYS A 65 -9.98 -10.77 -11.24
CA LYS A 65 -9.07 -9.68 -11.60
C LYS A 65 -7.80 -9.72 -10.75
N ASP A 66 -6.66 -9.37 -11.34
CA ASP A 66 -5.39 -9.31 -10.62
C ASP A 66 -5.38 -8.21 -9.54
N GLY A 67 -4.60 -8.40 -8.47
CA GLY A 67 -4.40 -7.42 -7.41
C GLY A 67 -4.49 -7.99 -5.98
N TYR A 68 -4.43 -7.10 -5.00
CA TYR A 68 -4.55 -7.46 -3.59
C TYR A 68 -6.00 -7.60 -3.14
N TYR A 69 -6.23 -8.51 -2.20
CA TYR A 69 -7.53 -8.80 -1.64
C TYR A 69 -7.46 -8.77 -0.11
N LEU A 70 -8.49 -8.17 0.50
CA LEU A 70 -8.79 -8.21 1.93
C LEU A 70 -10.26 -8.59 2.06
N VAL A 71 -10.52 -9.88 2.20
CA VAL A 71 -11.87 -10.46 2.18
C VAL A 71 -12.25 -10.90 3.59
N SER A 72 -13.47 -10.60 4.01
CA SER A 72 -14.04 -11.09 5.26
C SER A 72 -15.08 -12.17 4.98
N ASP A 73 -15.03 -13.25 5.75
CA ASP A 73 -16.00 -14.36 5.69
C ASP A 73 -16.30 -14.78 7.14
N ASP A 74 -17.51 -14.42 7.63
CA ASP A 74 -18.19 -14.59 8.93
C ASP A 74 -17.39 -14.65 10.25
N LYS A 75 -16.13 -15.10 10.25
CA LYS A 75 -15.20 -15.21 11.38
C LYS A 75 -13.71 -15.08 11.02
N LYS A 76 -13.35 -14.86 9.74
CA LYS A 76 -11.96 -14.78 9.27
C LYS A 76 -11.77 -13.66 8.26
N TRP A 77 -10.58 -13.07 8.29
CA TRP A 77 -10.07 -12.13 7.32
C TRP A 77 -8.99 -12.81 6.49
N SER A 78 -9.16 -12.86 5.18
CA SER A 78 -8.21 -13.43 4.23
C SER A 78 -7.52 -12.32 3.45
N VAL A 79 -6.20 -12.35 3.44
CA VAL A 79 -5.35 -11.42 2.67
C VAL A 79 -4.53 -12.22 1.69
N TYR A 80 -4.58 -11.85 0.41
CA TYR A 80 -3.80 -12.49 -0.63
C TYR A 80 -3.58 -11.54 -1.81
N TYR A 81 -2.53 -11.80 -2.59
CA TYR A 81 -2.38 -11.25 -3.94
C TYR A 81 -2.88 -12.29 -4.94
N GLN A 82 -3.56 -11.85 -6.00
CA GLN A 82 -3.97 -12.72 -7.09
C GLN A 82 -3.41 -12.22 -8.41
N GLU A 83 -2.87 -13.12 -9.21
CA GLU A 83 -2.45 -12.84 -10.58
C GLU A 83 -2.75 -14.05 -11.45
N ARG A 84 -3.40 -13.83 -12.60
CA ARG A 84 -3.78 -14.90 -13.55
C ARG A 84 -4.56 -16.03 -12.88
N ASN A 85 -5.47 -15.67 -11.96
CA ASN A 85 -6.28 -16.58 -11.13
C ASN A 85 -5.49 -17.46 -10.14
N ILE A 86 -4.20 -17.19 -9.94
CA ILE A 86 -3.36 -17.87 -8.94
C ILE A 86 -3.25 -16.95 -7.73
N LYS A 87 -3.49 -17.50 -6.52
CA LYS A 87 -3.31 -16.78 -5.25
C LYS A 87 -1.89 -16.95 -4.73
N PHE A 88 -1.32 -15.86 -4.25
CA PHE A 88 0.01 -15.78 -3.65
C PHE A 88 -0.07 -15.13 -2.27
N ASN A 89 0.85 -15.52 -1.38
CA ASN A 89 0.99 -14.96 -0.04
C ASN A 89 -0.31 -14.96 0.79
N GLU A 90 -1.16 -15.98 0.60
CA GLU A 90 -2.44 -16.06 1.30
C GLU A 90 -2.23 -16.25 2.81
N LYS A 91 -2.82 -15.36 3.61
CA LYS A 91 -2.86 -15.46 5.07
C LYS A 91 -4.25 -15.18 5.60
N ASN A 92 -4.57 -15.87 6.69
CA ASN A 92 -5.85 -15.76 7.37
C ASN A 92 -5.67 -15.22 8.78
N PHE A 93 -6.56 -14.31 9.19
CA PHE A 93 -6.51 -13.64 10.49
C PHE A 93 -7.89 -13.66 11.15
N LYS A 94 -7.91 -13.76 12.48
CA LYS A 94 -9.15 -13.64 13.27
C LYS A 94 -9.55 -12.19 13.53
N LYS A 95 -8.60 -11.25 13.43
CA LYS A 95 -8.80 -9.83 13.72
C LYS A 95 -8.53 -9.02 12.46
N GLU A 96 -9.45 -8.11 12.13
CA GLU A 96 -9.36 -7.21 10.98
C GLU A 96 -8.04 -6.43 10.99
N GLN A 97 -7.69 -5.82 12.13
CA GLN A 97 -6.48 -5.02 12.25
C GLN A 97 -5.22 -5.80 11.82
N LYS A 98 -5.12 -7.09 12.18
CA LYS A 98 -3.96 -7.90 11.78
C LYS A 98 -3.92 -8.16 10.27
N ALA A 99 -5.08 -8.26 9.64
CA ALA A 99 -5.18 -8.41 8.19
C ALA A 99 -4.81 -7.11 7.47
N ILE A 100 -5.28 -5.96 7.99
CA ILE A 100 -4.89 -4.62 7.55
C ILE A 100 -3.38 -4.43 7.66
N ASP A 101 -2.78 -4.71 8.82
CA ASP A 101 -1.33 -4.55 9.04
C ASP A 101 -0.50 -5.40 8.06
N TYR A 102 -0.99 -6.62 7.76
CA TYR A 102 -0.35 -7.50 6.81
C TYR A 102 -0.50 -7.01 5.36
N LEU A 103 -1.69 -6.55 4.95
CA LEU A 103 -1.91 -5.97 3.63
C LEU A 103 -1.02 -4.75 3.40
N VAL A 104 -0.96 -3.83 4.37
CA VAL A 104 -0.10 -2.64 4.30
C VAL A 104 1.35 -3.05 4.12
N SER A 105 1.82 -4.05 4.85
CA SER A 105 3.18 -4.56 4.70
C SER A 105 3.45 -5.16 3.32
N LEU A 106 2.46 -5.77 2.67
CA LEU A 106 2.57 -6.24 1.27
C LEU A 106 2.65 -5.06 0.29
N LEU A 107 1.78 -4.04 0.45
CA LEU A 107 1.77 -2.85 -0.41
C LEU A 107 3.09 -2.09 -0.33
N LEU A 108 3.62 -1.90 0.88
CA LEU A 108 4.91 -1.25 1.09
C LEU A 108 6.05 -2.02 0.42
N ARG A 109 6.09 -3.35 0.56
CA ARG A 109 7.09 -4.18 -0.14
C ARG A 109 6.97 -4.11 -1.65
N ALA A 110 5.75 -4.09 -2.18
CA ALA A 110 5.49 -4.06 -3.61
C ALA A 110 5.81 -2.71 -4.25
N SER A 111 5.80 -1.62 -3.47
CA SER A 111 6.16 -0.29 -3.94
C SER A 111 7.65 -0.17 -4.31
N CYS A 112 8.49 -1.17 -3.97
CA CYS A 112 9.90 -1.27 -4.35
C CYS A 112 10.72 0.00 -4.09
N THR A 113 10.31 0.81 -3.10
CA THR A 113 10.97 2.09 -2.79
C THR A 113 12.29 1.91 -2.04
N GLY A 114 12.59 0.69 -1.57
CA GLY A 114 13.79 0.40 -0.78
C GLY A 114 13.79 1.03 0.61
N ILE A 115 12.66 1.62 1.02
CA ILE A 115 12.51 2.22 2.35
C ILE A 115 12.23 1.08 3.34
N ASP A 116 13.11 0.94 4.33
CA ASP A 116 12.90 0.03 5.46
C ASP A 116 11.77 0.57 6.35
N PHE A 117 10.69 -0.21 6.49
CA PHE A 117 9.49 0.14 7.28
C PHE A 117 9.24 -0.87 8.40
#